data_AF-A0A940P069-F1
#
_entry.id   AF-A0A940P069-F1
#
_cell.length_a   1.000
_cell.length_b   1.000
_cell.length_c   1.000
_cell.angle_alpha   90.00
_cell.angle_beta   90.00
_cell.angle_gamma   90.00
#
_symmetry.space_group_name_H-M   'P 1'
#
loop_
_entity.id
_entity.type
_entity.pdbx_description
1 polymer ?
#
loop_
_entity_poly.entity_id
_entity_poly.type
_entity_poly.pdbx_seq_one_letter_code
_entity_poly.pdbx_strand_id
1 'polypeptide(L)'
;MAMTKRCKNCGQQIPFGAKNCPNCGAQQSSFPIGCIIALAIAAALPIIFLAIIFFAAFISVIFGNSKSSETTSLPDSSIVIQTEPETEEITTEETTEEPTEATTEELTEATTEPETEATTEAPVETTEEVTEKSTEIKTKDDIIRFGDLLDLTETSTYVVIKAKIRPSYSNQATIRQNYFNIEKLVQDYGYDKYQEIQYWAVADMQDGSEAKVISFTVPKSTIDGLKSETIPANLLGDEGYVTDLWILPSLLESD
;
A
#
# COMPACT_ATOMS: atom_id res chain seq x y z
N MET A 1 -49.45 -9.46 2.92
CA MET A 1 -48.52 -9.81 4.01
C MET A 1 -47.24 -9.02 3.76
N ALA A 2 -46.78 -8.22 4.72
CA ALA A 2 -45.54 -7.47 4.54
C ALA A 2 -44.35 -8.44 4.54
N MET A 3 -43.53 -8.41 3.49
CA MET A 3 -42.31 -9.23 3.44
C MET A 3 -41.28 -8.61 4.41
N THR A 4 -40.91 -9.37 5.44
CA THR A 4 -39.88 -9.00 6.43
C THR A 4 -38.66 -9.91 6.29
N LYS A 5 -37.49 -9.41 6.67
CA LYS A 5 -36.23 -10.15 6.82
C LYS A 5 -35.74 -10.03 8.26
N ARG A 6 -34.84 -10.93 8.70
CA ARG A 6 -34.15 -10.77 10.00
C ARG A 6 -32.90 -9.91 9.83
N CYS A 7 -32.67 -9.01 10.78
CA CYS A 7 -31.42 -8.26 10.89
C CYS A 7 -30.26 -9.23 11.14
N LYS A 8 -29.17 -9.11 10.36
CA LYS A 8 -27.96 -9.94 10.53
C LYS A 8 -27.22 -9.71 11.85
N ASN A 9 -27.41 -8.54 12.47
CA ASN A 9 -26.72 -8.17 13.71
C ASN A 9 -27.56 -8.49 14.95
N CYS A 10 -28.75 -7.87 15.09
CA CYS A 10 -29.58 -8.01 16.29
C CYS A 10 -30.72 -9.03 16.19
N GLY A 11 -30.90 -9.69 15.03
CA GLY A 11 -31.93 -10.74 14.85
C GLY A 11 -33.38 -10.26 14.71
N GLN A 12 -33.66 -8.96 14.88
CA GLN A 12 -35.02 -8.43 14.81
C GLN A 12 -35.61 -8.49 13.39
N GLN A 13 -36.93 -8.66 13.30
CA GLN A 13 -37.66 -8.57 12.04
C GLN A 13 -37.72 -7.12 11.55
N ILE A 14 -37.23 -6.90 10.33
CA ILE A 14 -37.16 -5.60 9.67
C ILE A 14 -37.78 -5.73 8.26
N PRO A 15 -38.24 -4.63 7.63
CA PRO A 15 -38.77 -4.71 6.27
C PRO A 15 -37.69 -5.16 5.27
N PHE A 16 -38.07 -5.96 4.26
CA PHE A 16 -37.13 -6.59 3.32
C PHE A 16 -36.19 -5.57 2.62
N GLY A 17 -36.68 -4.34 2.37
CA GLY A 17 -35.93 -3.24 1.76
C GLY A 17 -35.14 -2.33 2.71
N ALA A 18 -35.12 -2.59 4.03
CA ALA A 18 -34.38 -1.75 4.96
C ALA A 18 -32.86 -1.83 4.66
N LYS A 19 -32.23 -0.67 4.41
CA LYS A 19 -30.78 -0.51 4.27
C LYS A 19 -30.08 -0.51 5.63
N ASN A 20 -30.75 -0.05 6.67
CA ASN A 20 -30.24 -0.01 8.04
C ASN A 20 -31.28 -0.61 8.98
N CYS A 21 -30.81 -1.32 10.00
CA CYS A 21 -31.69 -1.84 11.04
C CYS A 21 -32.21 -0.69 11.92
N PRO A 22 -33.53 -0.48 12.06
CA PRO A 22 -34.07 0.58 12.91
C PRO A 22 -33.83 0.33 14.41
N ASN A 23 -33.51 -0.89 14.82
CA ASN A 23 -33.24 -1.20 16.23
C ASN A 23 -31.75 -1.05 16.61
N CYS A 24 -30.83 -1.47 15.75
CA CYS A 24 -29.40 -1.53 16.09
C CYS A 24 -28.49 -0.71 15.16
N GLY A 25 -29.04 0.05 14.22
CA GLY A 25 -28.29 0.89 13.27
C GLY A 25 -27.52 0.14 12.17
N ALA A 26 -27.23 -1.15 12.36
CA ALA A 26 -26.40 -1.94 11.44
C ALA A 26 -26.94 -1.97 10.00
N GLN A 27 -26.04 -1.78 9.03
CA GLN A 27 -26.34 -1.80 7.61
C GLN A 27 -26.70 -3.22 7.14
N GLN A 28 -27.70 -3.33 6.28
CA GLN A 28 -28.30 -4.56 5.79
C GLN A 28 -28.20 -4.59 4.26
N SER A 29 -26.98 -4.71 3.72
CA SER A 29 -26.77 -4.84 2.28
C SER A 29 -27.43 -6.13 1.77
N SER A 30 -28.30 -5.97 0.78
CA SER A 30 -29.21 -7.01 0.25
C SER A 30 -28.95 -7.32 -1.22
N PHE A 31 -27.70 -7.23 -1.68
CA PHE A 31 -27.37 -7.61 -3.04
C PHE A 31 -26.80 -9.04 -3.07
N PRO A 32 -27.48 -10.01 -3.71
CA PRO A 32 -26.94 -11.34 -3.94
C PRO A 32 -25.88 -11.25 -5.03
N ILE A 33 -24.61 -11.13 -4.64
CA ILE A 33 -23.44 -11.04 -5.54
C ILE A 33 -23.30 -12.30 -6.43
N GLY A 34 -23.95 -13.41 -6.05
CA GLY A 34 -23.84 -14.71 -6.74
C GLY A 34 -24.43 -14.80 -8.16
N CYS A 35 -25.31 -13.89 -8.60
CA CYS A 35 -25.91 -13.98 -9.95
C CYS A 35 -25.12 -13.28 -11.06
N ILE A 36 -24.21 -12.34 -10.73
CA ILE A 36 -23.47 -11.60 -11.77
C ILE A 36 -22.27 -12.41 -12.26
N ILE A 37 -21.64 -13.20 -11.37
CA ILE A 37 -20.47 -14.02 -11.70
C ILE A 37 -20.85 -15.18 -12.65
N ALA A 38 -22.03 -15.76 -12.50
CA ALA A 38 -22.51 -16.84 -13.38
C ALA A 38 -22.72 -16.39 -14.84
N LEU A 39 -23.10 -15.12 -15.07
CA LEU A 39 -23.29 -14.57 -16.42
C LEU A 39 -21.98 -14.11 -17.08
N ALA A 40 -20.98 -13.69 -16.29
CA ALA A 40 -19.68 -13.28 -16.83
C ALA A 40 -18.85 -14.47 -17.37
N ILE A 41 -18.91 -15.63 -16.71
CA ILE A 41 -18.12 -16.81 -17.09
C ILE A 41 -18.62 -17.43 -18.41
N ALA A 42 -19.93 -17.41 -18.66
CA ALA A 42 -20.51 -17.96 -19.89
C ALA A 42 -20.14 -17.14 -21.15
N ALA A 43 -19.91 -15.83 -21.01
CA ALA A 43 -19.53 -14.95 -22.13
C ALA A 43 -18.02 -14.93 -22.41
N ALA A 44 -17.16 -15.23 -21.43
CA ALA A 44 -15.71 -15.18 -21.58
C ALA A 44 -15.12 -16.38 -22.35
N LEU A 45 -15.71 -17.58 -22.19
CA LEU A 45 -15.23 -18.81 -22.84
C LEU A 45 -15.18 -18.75 -24.38
N PRO A 46 -16.20 -18.25 -25.10
CA PRO A 46 -16.14 -18.13 -26.55
C PRO A 46 -15.15 -17.04 -27.03
N ILE A 47 -14.95 -15.97 -26.24
CA ILE A 47 -14.02 -14.88 -26.57
C ILE A 47 -12.57 -15.35 -26.46
N ILE A 48 -12.23 -16.10 -25.42
CA ILE A 48 -10.90 -16.69 -25.23
C ILE A 48 -10.60 -17.70 -26.34
N PHE A 49 -11.58 -18.52 -26.74
CA PHE A 49 -11.40 -19.48 -27.84
C PHE A 49 -11.14 -18.79 -29.19
N LEU A 50 -11.85 -17.69 -29.50
CA LEU A 50 -11.60 -16.91 -30.71
C LEU A 50 -10.21 -16.25 -30.70
N ALA A 51 -9.77 -15.71 -29.56
CA ALA A 51 -8.44 -15.10 -29.43
C ALA A 51 -7.30 -16.11 -29.72
N ILE A 52 -7.43 -17.36 -29.28
CA ILE A 52 -6.43 -18.42 -29.53
C ILE A 52 -6.33 -18.76 -31.02
N ILE A 53 -7.46 -18.83 -31.74
CA ILE A 53 -7.47 -19.10 -33.19
C ILE A 53 -6.77 -17.97 -33.94
N PHE A 54 -7.05 -16.71 -33.58
CA PHE A 54 -6.37 -15.56 -34.18
C PHE A 54 -4.87 -15.55 -33.91
N PHE A 55 -4.45 -15.90 -32.69
CA PHE A 55 -3.03 -15.93 -32.32
C PHE A 55 -2.25 -17.02 -33.09
N ALA A 56 -2.84 -18.21 -33.28
CA ALA A 56 -2.23 -19.29 -34.07
C ALA A 56 -2.08 -18.93 -35.56
N ALA A 57 -3.06 -18.23 -36.13
CA ALA A 57 -2.97 -17.71 -37.50
C ALA A 57 -1.90 -16.62 -37.63
N PHE A 58 -1.76 -15.75 -36.63
CA PHE A 58 -0.78 -14.66 -36.63
C PHE A 58 0.67 -15.17 -36.57
N ILE A 59 0.94 -16.21 -35.76
CA ILE A 59 2.27 -16.84 -35.70
C ILE A 59 2.67 -17.44 -37.05
N SER A 60 1.71 -17.98 -37.81
CA SER A 60 1.96 -18.58 -39.14
C SER A 60 2.32 -17.53 -40.20
N VAL A 61 1.88 -16.27 -40.06
CA VAL A 61 2.24 -15.17 -40.96
C VAL A 61 3.63 -14.60 -40.64
N ILE A 62 4.03 -14.58 -39.37
CA ILE A 62 5.32 -13.99 -38.94
C ILE A 62 6.49 -14.95 -39.20
N PHE A 63 6.29 -16.28 -39.06
CA PHE A 63 7.37 -17.27 -39.21
C PHE A 63 7.40 -18.03 -40.55
N GLY A 64 6.51 -17.69 -41.48
CA GLY A 64 6.35 -18.36 -42.77
C GLY A 64 6.98 -17.62 -43.96
N ASN A 65 8.28 -17.30 -43.93
CA ASN A 65 9.07 -17.16 -45.17
C ASN A 65 10.59 -17.13 -44.90
N SER A 66 11.19 -18.31 -44.75
CA SER A 66 12.64 -18.48 -44.84
C SER A 66 13.01 -18.86 -46.28
N LYS A 67 13.36 -17.89 -47.11
CA LYS A 67 14.20 -18.16 -48.29
C LYS A 67 15.17 -17.02 -48.56
N SER A 68 16.44 -17.41 -48.45
CA SER A 68 17.69 -16.71 -48.75
C SER A 68 17.71 -16.00 -50.12
N SER A 69 18.35 -14.82 -50.17
CA SER A 69 19.20 -14.30 -51.26
C SER A 69 19.75 -12.93 -50.81
N GLU A 70 21.00 -12.83 -50.38
CA GLU A 70 22.18 -12.42 -51.18
C GLU A 70 22.29 -10.89 -51.43
N THR A 71 23.29 -10.30 -50.74
CA THR A 71 24.24 -9.24 -51.15
C THR A 71 23.77 -8.06 -52.00
N THR A 72 23.93 -6.82 -51.51
CA THR A 72 24.53 -5.68 -52.25
C THR A 72 25.04 -4.61 -51.26
N SER A 73 26.16 -4.01 -51.65
CA SER A 73 27.11 -3.14 -50.93
C SER A 73 26.68 -1.70 -50.59
N LEU A 74 27.29 -1.21 -49.51
CA LEU A 74 27.54 0.18 -49.03
C LEU A 74 28.06 1.14 -50.16
N PRO A 75 28.09 2.51 -50.00
CA PRO A 75 28.43 3.19 -48.73
C PRO A 75 27.83 4.60 -48.45
N ASP A 76 28.10 5.03 -47.20
CA ASP A 76 28.51 6.38 -46.77
C ASP A 76 27.64 7.60 -47.12
N SER A 77 26.99 8.15 -46.09
CA SER A 77 26.93 9.60 -45.95
C SER A 77 26.97 9.97 -44.47
N SER A 78 28.19 10.21 -44.02
CA SER A 78 28.53 11.18 -42.97
C SER A 78 28.00 12.59 -43.33
N ILE A 79 28.00 13.48 -42.31
CA ILE A 79 27.84 14.97 -42.31
C ILE A 79 26.60 15.43 -41.53
N VAL A 80 26.63 16.39 -40.60
CA VAL A 80 27.68 17.19 -39.93
C VAL A 80 27.01 17.79 -38.68
N ILE A 81 27.78 17.90 -37.60
CA ILE A 81 27.51 18.71 -36.41
C ILE A 81 27.58 20.20 -36.79
N GLN A 82 26.57 21.00 -36.45
CA GLN A 82 26.76 22.45 -36.28
C GLN A 82 26.20 22.92 -34.96
N THR A 83 27.15 23.18 -34.07
CA THR A 83 27.15 24.11 -32.95
C THR A 83 27.03 25.54 -33.49
N GLU A 84 26.20 26.39 -32.88
CA GLU A 84 26.63 27.75 -32.52
C GLU A 84 25.81 28.29 -31.33
N PRO A 85 26.48 28.76 -30.27
CA PRO A 85 25.91 29.48 -29.14
C PRO A 85 26.17 30.99 -29.29
N GLU A 86 25.26 31.84 -28.81
CA GLU A 86 25.45 33.29 -28.52
C GLU A 86 24.06 33.82 -28.11
N THR A 87 23.85 34.83 -27.26
CA THR A 87 24.72 35.69 -26.46
C THR A 87 23.81 36.46 -25.49
N GLU A 88 24.35 36.71 -24.30
CA GLU A 88 24.18 37.81 -23.34
C GLU A 88 22.89 38.66 -23.36
N GLU A 89 22.31 38.94 -22.18
CA GLU A 89 22.55 40.23 -21.52
C GLU A 89 22.24 40.17 -20.01
N ILE A 90 23.04 40.97 -19.31
CA ILE A 90 23.21 41.19 -17.89
C ILE A 90 22.04 42.01 -17.31
N THR A 91 21.61 41.72 -16.09
CA THR A 91 21.21 42.79 -15.14
C THR A 91 21.48 42.36 -13.70
N THR A 92 22.43 43.05 -13.10
CA THR A 92 22.79 43.10 -11.67
C THR A 92 21.96 44.19 -11.00
N GLU A 93 21.47 43.99 -9.76
CA GLU A 93 21.49 44.93 -8.60
C GLU A 93 21.09 44.09 -7.36
N GLU A 94 22.06 43.57 -6.58
CA GLU A 94 22.48 44.04 -5.25
C GLU A 94 21.46 44.82 -4.40
N THR A 95 21.18 44.31 -3.18
CA THR A 95 21.09 45.01 -1.87
C THR A 95 20.78 43.90 -0.84
N THR A 96 21.66 43.43 0.08
CA THR A 96 22.54 44.05 1.09
C THR A 96 21.85 44.22 2.47
N GLU A 97 22.36 43.42 3.42
CA GLU A 97 22.43 43.53 4.89
C GLU A 97 21.35 42.88 5.79
N GLU A 98 21.77 41.74 6.38
CA GLU A 98 21.61 41.29 7.79
C GLU A 98 21.99 42.39 8.83
N PRO A 99 21.92 42.25 10.18
CA PRO A 99 21.85 41.02 11.01
C PRO A 99 20.91 41.12 12.26
N THR A 100 21.01 40.10 13.15
CA THR A 100 20.85 40.17 14.63
C THR A 100 19.40 40.21 15.16
N GLU A 101 18.98 39.58 16.27
CA GLU A 101 19.65 38.99 17.45
C GLU A 101 18.93 37.73 17.98
N ALA A 102 19.67 36.95 18.74
CA ALA A 102 19.21 35.86 19.60
C ALA A 102 18.33 36.35 20.76
N THR A 103 17.36 35.53 21.20
CA THR A 103 16.75 35.53 22.55
C THR A 103 16.10 34.16 22.73
N THR A 104 16.74 33.21 23.42
CA THR A 104 16.72 32.96 24.88
C THR A 104 15.37 32.44 25.38
N GLU A 105 15.38 31.13 25.60
CA GLU A 105 14.73 30.30 26.62
C GLU A 105 13.60 30.89 27.48
N GLU A 106 12.46 30.20 27.48
CA GLU A 106 11.72 29.95 28.72
C GLU A 106 11.21 28.49 28.74
N LEU A 107 12.06 27.65 29.32
CA LEU A 107 11.77 26.27 29.70
C LEU A 107 10.80 26.30 30.89
N THR A 108 9.64 25.68 30.74
CA THR A 108 8.68 25.51 31.83
C THR A 108 9.15 24.36 32.73
N GLU A 109 9.71 24.71 33.89
CA GLU A 109 9.93 23.77 34.99
C GLU A 109 8.59 23.35 35.61
N ALA A 110 8.29 22.06 35.59
CA ALA A 110 7.31 21.46 36.49
C ALA A 110 7.87 20.17 37.10
N THR A 111 8.23 20.31 38.38
CA THR A 111 7.96 19.35 39.45
C THR A 111 8.94 18.19 39.66
N THR A 112 9.73 18.39 40.70
CA THR A 112 10.44 17.44 41.56
C THR A 112 9.52 16.38 42.20
N GLU A 113 9.87 15.10 41.98
CA GLU A 113 10.07 13.92 42.88
C GLU A 113 9.38 13.86 44.27
N PRO A 114 9.16 12.67 44.92
CA PRO A 114 10.01 11.45 44.82
C PRO A 114 9.35 10.06 45.03
N GLU A 115 10.23 9.04 45.01
CA GLU A 115 10.19 7.72 45.70
C GLU A 115 9.49 6.50 45.04
N THR A 116 10.24 5.44 44.69
CA THR A 116 10.57 4.20 45.47
C THR A 116 9.44 3.15 45.26
N GLU A 117 9.63 1.89 44.85
CA GLU A 117 10.67 0.91 45.22
C GLU A 117 11.01 -0.08 44.08
N ALA A 118 12.16 -0.72 44.27
CA ALA A 118 12.64 -1.87 43.52
C ALA A 118 11.73 -3.11 43.69
N THR A 119 11.54 -3.89 42.63
CA THR A 119 11.29 -5.33 42.75
C THR A 119 11.97 -6.07 41.61
N THR A 120 13.06 -6.72 41.99
CA THR A 120 13.73 -7.82 41.31
C THR A 120 12.81 -9.03 41.30
N GLU A 121 12.47 -9.59 40.14
CA GLU A 121 12.38 -11.06 39.94
C GLU A 121 12.57 -11.40 38.46
N ALA A 122 13.55 -12.26 38.20
CA ALA A 122 13.72 -13.07 37.00
C ALA A 122 14.23 -14.44 37.47
N PRO A 123 14.18 -15.53 36.67
CA PRO A 123 13.30 -15.83 35.54
C PRO A 123 12.58 -17.19 35.72
N VAL A 124 11.44 -17.40 35.06
CA VAL A 124 10.91 -18.77 34.86
C VAL A 124 10.85 -19.04 33.37
N GLU A 125 11.83 -19.81 32.90
CA GLU A 125 11.79 -20.50 31.61
C GLU A 125 10.55 -21.39 31.57
N THR A 126 9.70 -21.21 30.58
CA THR A 126 8.75 -22.22 30.14
C THR A 126 8.94 -22.37 28.64
N THR A 127 9.76 -23.36 28.32
CA THR A 127 9.98 -23.92 26.98
C THR A 127 8.69 -24.64 26.56
N GLU A 128 7.89 -23.99 25.72
CA GLU A 128 6.86 -24.68 24.93
C GLU A 128 7.43 -24.99 23.54
N GLU A 129 7.61 -26.28 23.32
CA GLU A 129 7.99 -26.94 22.08
C GLU A 129 6.85 -26.80 21.06
N VAL A 130 6.97 -25.85 20.13
CA VAL A 130 6.06 -25.74 18.98
C VAL A 130 6.72 -26.33 17.75
N THR A 131 6.36 -27.58 17.49
CA THR A 131 6.42 -28.34 16.24
C THR A 131 6.54 -27.47 14.98
N GLU A 132 7.73 -27.45 14.39
CA GLU A 132 8.00 -26.82 13.10
C GLU A 132 7.28 -27.57 11.97
N LYS A 133 6.15 -27.00 11.51
CA LYS A 133 5.66 -27.27 10.17
C LYS A 133 6.42 -26.37 9.20
N SER A 134 7.43 -26.98 8.56
CA SER A 134 8.21 -26.42 7.46
C SER A 134 7.31 -25.73 6.44
N THR A 135 7.31 -24.40 6.50
CA THR A 135 6.84 -23.49 5.47
C THR A 135 8.09 -22.78 4.99
N GLU A 136 8.37 -22.86 3.70
CA GLU A 136 9.47 -22.20 2.99
C GLU A 136 9.67 -20.77 3.53
N ILE A 137 10.80 -20.53 4.21
CA ILE A 137 11.11 -19.24 4.84
C ILE A 137 11.41 -18.26 3.71
N LYS A 138 10.39 -17.51 3.28
CA LYS A 138 10.57 -16.26 2.56
C LYS A 138 11.43 -15.36 3.47
N THR A 139 12.63 -15.02 3.02
CA THR A 139 13.56 -14.15 3.75
C THR A 139 12.88 -12.82 4.08
N LYS A 140 13.15 -12.27 5.28
CA LYS A 140 12.54 -11.02 5.79
C LYS A 140 12.65 -9.85 4.80
N ASP A 141 13.68 -9.86 3.95
CA ASP A 141 13.96 -8.82 2.97
C ASP A 141 12.86 -8.66 1.92
N ASP A 142 12.08 -9.71 1.63
CA ASP A 142 11.01 -9.65 0.61
C ASP A 142 9.64 -9.30 1.19
N ILE A 143 9.50 -9.06 2.50
CA ILE A 143 8.17 -8.93 3.10
C ILE A 143 7.44 -7.65 2.66
N ILE A 144 8.18 -6.56 2.44
CA ILE A 144 7.67 -5.29 1.94
C ILE A 144 7.73 -5.31 0.41
N ARG A 145 6.61 -4.97 -0.26
CA ARG A 145 6.54 -4.96 -1.73
C ARG A 145 7.20 -3.73 -2.33
N PHE A 146 7.05 -2.59 -1.66
CA PHE A 146 7.49 -1.28 -2.09
C PHE A 146 8.26 -0.61 -0.97
N GLY A 147 9.58 -0.68 -1.05
CA GLY A 147 10.49 -0.20 -0.02
C GLY A 147 11.24 -1.34 0.67
N ASP A 148 11.86 -0.99 1.79
CA ASP A 148 12.70 -1.89 2.58
C ASP A 148 12.12 -2.00 4.00
N LEU A 149 12.11 -3.20 4.58
CA LEU A 149 11.72 -3.37 5.98
C LEU A 149 12.79 -2.77 6.90
N LEU A 150 12.40 -1.85 7.77
CA LEU A 150 13.30 -1.30 8.79
C LEU A 150 13.15 -2.01 10.13
N ASP A 151 11.91 -2.27 10.53
CA ASP A 151 11.60 -2.85 11.83
C ASP A 151 10.29 -3.65 11.77
N LEU A 152 10.26 -4.73 12.53
CA LEU A 152 9.11 -5.61 12.66
C LEU A 152 9.02 -6.06 14.11
N THR A 153 8.02 -5.52 14.82
CA THR A 153 7.72 -5.89 16.20
C THR A 153 6.43 -6.70 16.22
N GLU A 154 6.55 -8.00 16.49
CA GLU A 154 5.41 -8.91 16.62
C GLU A 154 5.01 -9.06 18.10
N THR A 155 3.71 -9.06 18.36
CA THR A 155 3.14 -9.48 19.65
C THR A 155 2.19 -10.66 19.43
N SER A 156 1.50 -11.11 20.47
CA SER A 156 0.47 -12.13 20.32
C SER A 156 -0.81 -11.63 19.63
N THR A 157 -1.07 -10.31 19.63
CA THR A 157 -2.34 -9.73 19.16
C THR A 157 -2.19 -8.77 18.00
N TYR A 158 -1.12 -7.98 17.94
CA TYR A 158 -0.85 -7.01 16.90
C TYR A 158 0.59 -7.07 16.40
N VAL A 159 0.85 -6.42 15.28
CA VAL A 159 2.18 -6.25 14.71
C VAL A 159 2.43 -4.80 14.32
N VAL A 160 3.65 -4.31 14.58
CA VAL A 160 4.11 -2.99 14.16
C VAL A 160 5.16 -3.15 13.08
N ILE A 161 4.95 -2.47 11.96
CA ILE A 161 5.78 -2.58 10.76
C ILE A 161 6.30 -1.19 10.43
N LYS A 162 7.62 -1.06 10.37
CA LYS A 162 8.28 0.14 9.87
C LYS A 162 8.97 -0.16 8.55
N ALA A 163 8.69 0.66 7.54
CA ALA A 163 9.26 0.50 6.22
C ALA A 163 9.90 1.81 5.76
N LYS A 164 11.03 1.70 5.05
CA LYS A 164 11.62 2.80 4.30
C LYS A 164 11.09 2.75 2.88
N ILE A 165 10.38 3.79 2.44
CA ILE A 165 9.79 3.85 1.10
C ILE A 165 10.54 4.83 0.22
N ARG A 166 10.35 4.68 -1.09
CA ARG A 166 10.86 5.60 -2.12
C ARG A 166 9.67 6.27 -2.82
N PRO A 167 9.82 7.53 -3.29
CA PRO A 167 8.81 8.16 -4.13
C PRO A 167 8.49 7.30 -5.36
N SER A 168 7.24 7.34 -5.78
CA SER A 168 6.75 6.73 -7.02
C SER A 168 6.58 7.80 -8.11
N TYR A 169 5.97 7.45 -9.24
CA TYR A 169 5.73 8.36 -10.37
C TYR A 169 4.75 9.52 -10.07
N SER A 170 4.15 9.53 -8.87
CA SER A 170 3.18 10.52 -8.41
C SER A 170 3.04 10.43 -6.89
N ASN A 171 2.61 11.52 -6.25
CA ASN A 171 2.26 11.57 -4.83
C ASN A 171 1.20 10.51 -4.46
N GLN A 172 0.12 10.42 -5.22
CA GLN A 172 -0.94 9.44 -5.00
C GLN A 172 -0.45 7.99 -5.20
N ALA A 173 0.48 7.77 -6.14
CA ALA A 173 1.10 6.45 -6.32
C ALA A 173 1.99 6.09 -5.12
N THR A 174 2.75 7.08 -4.62
CA THR A 174 3.58 6.96 -3.40
C THR A 174 2.72 6.63 -2.19
N ILE A 175 1.50 7.17 -2.07
CA ILE A 175 0.58 6.79 -1.01
C ILE A 175 0.11 5.35 -1.20
N ARG A 176 -0.45 5.03 -2.37
CA ARG A 176 -1.10 3.74 -2.65
C ARG A 176 -0.16 2.54 -2.51
N GLN A 177 1.13 2.69 -2.81
CA GLN A 177 2.09 1.58 -2.66
C GLN A 177 2.16 1.04 -1.23
N ASN A 178 1.94 1.90 -0.21
CA ASN A 178 1.93 1.49 1.19
C ASN A 178 0.76 0.56 1.52
N TYR A 179 -0.39 0.77 0.89
CA TYR A 179 -1.54 -0.10 1.07
C TYR A 179 -1.32 -1.49 0.45
N PHE A 180 -0.63 -1.55 -0.68
CA PHE A 180 -0.23 -2.82 -1.29
C PHE A 180 0.85 -3.57 -0.50
N ASN A 181 1.65 -2.87 0.32
CA ASN A 181 2.51 -3.55 1.29
C ASN A 181 1.68 -4.36 2.30
N ILE A 182 0.57 -3.79 2.81
CA ILE A 182 -0.35 -4.49 3.72
C ILE A 182 -1.01 -5.68 3.06
N GLU A 183 -1.50 -5.52 1.83
CA GLU A 183 -2.12 -6.62 1.09
C GLU A 183 -1.18 -7.80 0.96
N LYS A 184 0.09 -7.57 0.58
CA LYS A 184 1.11 -8.62 0.50
C LYS A 184 1.31 -9.32 1.84
N LEU A 185 1.41 -8.57 2.94
CA LEU A 185 1.56 -9.14 4.29
C LEU A 185 0.40 -10.09 4.62
N VAL A 186 -0.82 -9.66 4.34
CA VAL A 186 -2.04 -10.42 4.63
C VAL A 186 -2.20 -11.64 3.71
N GLN A 187 -2.01 -11.46 2.40
CA GLN A 187 -2.21 -12.50 1.40
C GLN A 187 -1.09 -13.54 1.43
N ASP A 188 0.16 -13.09 1.43
CA ASP A 188 1.34 -13.92 1.13
C ASP A 188 2.13 -14.37 2.35
N TYR A 189 1.97 -13.70 3.49
CA TYR A 189 2.75 -13.93 4.72
C TYR A 189 1.90 -14.29 5.94
N GLY A 190 0.58 -14.40 5.79
CA GLY A 190 -0.30 -14.90 6.85
C GLY A 190 -0.50 -13.91 8.00
N TYR A 191 -0.44 -12.61 7.72
CA TYR A 191 -0.64 -11.58 8.75
C TYR A 191 -2.12 -11.43 9.13
N ASP A 192 -3.03 -12.19 8.52
CA ASP A 192 -4.43 -12.32 8.95
C ASP A 192 -4.61 -12.92 10.35
N LYS A 193 -3.56 -13.51 10.92
CA LYS A 193 -3.51 -13.99 12.30
C LYS A 193 -3.62 -12.86 13.34
N TYR A 194 -3.25 -11.63 12.98
CA TYR A 194 -3.27 -10.49 13.89
C TYR A 194 -4.65 -9.82 13.96
N GLN A 195 -4.96 -9.23 15.10
CA GLN A 195 -6.14 -8.38 15.29
C GLN A 195 -5.94 -6.97 14.72
N GLU A 196 -4.69 -6.55 14.59
CA GLU A 196 -4.33 -5.21 14.17
C GLU A 196 -2.92 -5.21 13.53
N ILE A 197 -2.77 -4.43 12.45
CA ILE A 197 -1.47 -4.12 11.84
C ILE A 197 -1.24 -2.62 11.94
N GLN A 198 -0.20 -2.20 12.64
CA GLN A 198 0.24 -0.80 12.69
C GLN A 198 1.37 -0.60 11.68
N TYR A 199 1.20 0.35 10.77
CA TYR A 199 2.15 0.58 9.68
C TYR A 199 2.70 2.00 9.73
N TRP A 200 4.02 2.10 9.59
CA TRP A 200 4.77 3.36 9.60
C TRP A 200 5.77 3.37 8.45
N ALA A 201 5.59 4.31 7.52
CA ALA A 201 6.53 4.54 6.44
C ALA A 201 7.36 5.80 6.70
N VAL A 202 8.67 5.67 6.49
CA VAL A 202 9.62 6.77 6.46
C VAL A 202 10.25 6.91 5.07
N ALA A 203 10.75 8.09 4.75
CA ALA A 203 11.52 8.33 3.53
C ALA A 203 12.65 9.33 3.78
N ASP A 204 13.63 9.35 2.88
CA ASP A 204 14.67 10.38 2.86
C ASP A 204 14.07 11.72 2.38
N MET A 205 14.32 12.77 3.14
CA MET A 205 13.89 14.13 2.87
C MET A 205 14.97 14.88 2.07
N GLN A 206 14.61 16.04 1.51
CA GLN A 206 15.54 16.85 0.70
C GLN A 206 16.76 17.36 1.50
N ASP A 207 16.59 17.58 2.80
CA ASP A 207 17.66 17.98 3.72
C ASP A 207 18.54 16.81 4.17
N GLY A 208 18.31 15.60 3.64
CA GLY A 208 19.02 14.38 4.00
C GLY A 208 18.54 13.74 5.31
N SER A 209 17.54 14.33 5.99
CA SER A 209 16.91 13.69 7.14
C SER A 209 16.00 12.53 6.72
N GLU A 210 15.73 11.60 7.63
CA GLU A 210 14.68 10.59 7.45
C GLU A 210 13.45 11.00 8.26
N ALA A 211 12.29 11.06 7.62
CA ALA A 211 11.06 11.48 8.28
C ALA A 211 9.89 10.53 8.00
N LYS A 212 8.95 10.44 8.95
CA LYS A 212 7.66 9.77 8.71
C LYS A 212 6.94 10.47 7.57
N VAL A 213 6.49 9.69 6.61
CA VAL A 213 5.71 10.19 5.48
C VAL A 213 4.27 9.68 5.49
N ILE A 214 4.02 8.44 5.94
CA ILE A 214 2.68 7.85 6.01
C ILE A 214 2.60 6.95 7.24
N SER A 215 1.50 6.99 7.98
CA SER A 215 1.19 5.98 9.00
C SER A 215 -0.31 5.70 9.07
N PHE A 216 -0.68 4.48 9.43
CA PHE A 216 -2.07 4.10 9.67
C PHE A 216 -2.13 2.77 10.42
N THR A 217 -3.30 2.48 10.98
CA THR A 217 -3.63 1.25 11.67
C THR A 217 -4.71 0.49 10.90
N VAL A 218 -4.49 -0.79 10.66
CA VAL A 218 -5.41 -1.67 9.92
C VAL A 218 -6.15 -2.56 10.93
N PRO A 219 -7.45 -2.34 11.15
CA PRO A 219 -8.23 -3.14 12.10
C PRO A 219 -8.57 -4.52 11.53
N LYS A 220 -8.92 -5.48 12.42
CA LYS A 220 -9.22 -6.86 12.05
C LYS A 220 -10.24 -7.01 10.92
N SER A 221 -11.30 -6.21 10.91
CA SER A 221 -12.32 -6.26 9.86
C SER A 221 -11.75 -6.00 8.47
N THR A 222 -10.77 -5.09 8.39
CA THR A 222 -10.11 -4.73 7.13
C THR A 222 -9.10 -5.79 6.74
N ILE A 223 -8.34 -6.32 7.70
CA ILE A 223 -7.44 -7.47 7.48
C ILE A 223 -8.21 -8.65 6.88
N ASP A 224 -9.36 -9.00 7.47
CA ASP A 224 -10.22 -10.08 6.97
C ASP A 224 -10.80 -9.77 5.59
N GLY A 225 -11.13 -8.50 5.33
CA GLY A 225 -11.59 -8.07 4.02
C GLY A 225 -10.51 -8.16 2.94
N LEU A 226 -9.25 -7.82 3.26
CA LEU A 226 -8.10 -8.00 2.36
C LEU A 226 -7.82 -9.49 2.11
N LYS A 227 -7.87 -10.32 3.15
CA LYS A 227 -7.64 -11.78 3.03
C LYS A 227 -8.69 -12.48 2.18
N SER A 228 -9.94 -12.03 2.28
CA SER A 228 -11.06 -12.54 1.50
C SER A 228 -11.23 -11.84 0.14
N GLU A 229 -10.36 -10.90 -0.20
CA GLU A 229 -10.40 -10.08 -1.43
C GLU A 229 -11.71 -9.28 -1.60
N THR A 230 -12.43 -9.02 -0.50
CA THR A 230 -13.66 -8.20 -0.49
C THR A 230 -13.38 -6.72 -0.33
N ILE A 231 -12.20 -6.37 0.18
CA ILE A 231 -11.68 -5.01 0.26
C ILE A 231 -10.42 -4.97 -0.61
N PRO A 232 -10.40 -4.21 -1.71
CA PRO A 232 -9.20 -4.06 -2.52
C PRO A 232 -8.24 -3.07 -1.86
N ALA A 233 -6.94 -3.35 -1.91
CA ALA A 233 -5.93 -2.59 -1.17
C ALA A 233 -5.86 -1.12 -1.56
N ASN A 234 -6.14 -0.78 -2.82
CA ASN A 234 -6.11 0.61 -3.30
C ASN A 234 -7.16 1.53 -2.66
N LEU A 235 -8.14 0.97 -1.92
CA LEU A 235 -9.15 1.72 -1.18
C LEU A 235 -8.81 1.86 0.31
N LEU A 236 -7.71 1.28 0.80
CA LEU A 236 -7.36 1.35 2.23
C LEU A 236 -7.20 2.79 2.75
N GLY A 237 -6.81 3.72 1.88
CA GLY A 237 -6.71 5.14 2.21
C GLY A 237 -8.04 5.89 2.27
N ASP A 238 -9.14 5.26 1.82
CA ASP A 238 -10.46 5.85 1.87
C ASP A 238 -11.05 5.74 3.28
N GLU A 239 -12.04 6.58 3.58
CA GLU A 239 -12.65 6.63 4.91
C GLU A 239 -13.25 5.27 5.31
N GLY A 240 -12.88 4.81 6.52
CA GLY A 240 -13.49 3.67 7.18
C GLY A 240 -12.77 2.33 7.03
N TYR A 241 -11.68 2.25 6.26
CA TYR A 241 -10.90 1.02 6.15
C TYR A 241 -9.68 0.97 7.08
N VAL A 242 -9.11 2.13 7.43
CA VAL A 242 -8.01 2.25 8.38
C VAL A 242 -8.35 3.28 9.45
N THR A 243 -7.67 3.20 10.59
CA THR A 243 -7.69 4.22 11.64
C THR A 243 -6.34 4.92 11.72
N ASP A 244 -6.30 6.08 12.38
CA ASP A 244 -5.07 6.83 12.63
C ASP A 244 -4.26 7.15 11.36
N LEU A 245 -4.97 7.32 10.23
CA LEU A 245 -4.37 7.66 8.96
C LEU A 245 -3.76 9.05 9.05
N TRP A 246 -2.45 9.08 8.87
CA TRP A 246 -1.67 10.29 8.74
C TRP A 246 -0.83 10.20 7.47
N ILE A 247 -0.87 11.25 6.68
CA ILE A 247 -0.10 11.40 5.43
C ILE A 247 0.59 12.74 5.53
N LEU A 248 1.88 12.78 5.19
CA LEU A 248 2.66 14.01 5.13
C LEU A 248 1.96 14.99 4.18
N PRO A 249 1.71 16.26 4.59
CA PRO A 249 0.92 17.19 3.80
C PRO A 249 1.39 17.38 2.35
N SER A 250 2.70 17.37 2.10
CA SER A 250 3.26 17.50 0.75
C SER A 250 2.91 16.32 -0.18
N LEU A 251 2.55 15.15 0.35
CA LEU A 251 2.05 14.02 -0.44
C LEU A 251 0.57 14.13 -0.80
N LEU A 252 -0.16 15.11 -0.23
CA LEU A 252 -1.56 15.37 -0.56
C LEU A 252 -1.71 16.45 -1.63
N GLU A 253 -0.63 17.17 -1.92
CA GLU A 253 -0.59 18.12 -3.01
C GLU A 253 -0.66 17.38 -4.35
N SER A 254 -1.40 17.97 -5.30
CA SER A 254 -1.48 17.45 -6.65
C SER A 254 -0.16 17.66 -7.37
N ASP A 255 0.36 16.60 -8.00
CA ASP A 255 1.53 16.66 -8.88
C ASP A 255 1.32 17.61 -10.08
#